data_AF-A0A3P7ZZG4-F1
#
_entry.id   AF-A0A3P7ZZG4-F1
#
_cell.length_a   1.000
_cell.length_b   1.000
_cell.length_c   1.000
_cell.angle_alpha   90.00
_cell.angle_beta   90.00
_cell.angle_gamma   90.00
#
_symmetry.space_group_name_H-M   'P 1'
#
loop_
_entity.id
_entity.type
_entity.pdbx_description
1 polymer ?
#
loop_
_entity_poly.entity_id
_entity_poly.type
_entity_poly.pdbx_seq_one_letter_code
_entity_poly.pdbx_strand_id
1 'polypeptide(L)'
;MLDTYFKQLAGDYISSGRDTLQLIRQNPVPSTLWTSAVLALSYITSTCPNKQNYYDSLVESAIDLWEVPDLIRNSGSASYIHKCLKLFSKEQIRYNNLGLFAIIWQICKYTYPANGGGNFTGLLRLFLFDRPQENGLERIQNIVQDRILDFGFMGKWWFMSHYMDSYDINPDEWETPKIFEKLTRKESD
;
A
#
# COMPACT_ATOMS: atom_id res chain seq x y z
N MET A 1 -41.01 -24.49 -21.71
CA MET A 1 -40.80 -23.10 -21.25
C MET A 1 -39.38 -22.89 -20.73
N LEU A 2 -38.86 -23.73 -19.83
CA LEU A 2 -37.46 -23.61 -19.36
C LEU A 2 -36.42 -23.91 -20.47
N ASP A 3 -36.61 -25.00 -21.23
CA ASP A 3 -35.68 -25.41 -22.31
C ASP A 3 -35.58 -24.37 -23.44
N THR A 4 -36.71 -23.76 -23.80
CA THR A 4 -36.77 -22.67 -24.79
C THR A 4 -36.08 -21.40 -24.29
N TYR A 5 -36.16 -21.10 -22.99
CA TYR A 5 -35.50 -19.94 -22.38
C TYR A 5 -33.98 -20.10 -22.40
N PHE A 6 -33.44 -21.27 -22.02
CA PHE A 6 -31.99 -21.51 -22.06
C PHE A 6 -31.42 -21.45 -23.49
N LYS A 7 -32.17 -21.93 -24.48
CA LYS A 7 -31.77 -21.85 -25.89
C LYS A 7 -31.72 -20.40 -26.41
N GLN A 8 -32.71 -19.58 -26.05
CA GLN A 8 -32.72 -18.16 -26.39
C GLN A 8 -31.57 -17.43 -25.69
N LEU A 9 -31.42 -17.64 -24.38
CA LEU A 9 -30.35 -17.06 -23.59
C LEU A 9 -28.96 -17.41 -24.16
N ALA A 10 -28.73 -18.69 -24.50
CA ALA A 10 -27.48 -19.13 -25.13
C ALA A 10 -27.26 -18.47 -26.50
N GLY A 11 -28.32 -18.33 -27.30
CA GLY A 11 -28.29 -17.61 -28.57
C GLY A 11 -27.87 -16.15 -28.42
N ASP A 12 -28.43 -15.46 -27.42
CA ASP A 12 -28.17 -14.04 -27.14
C ASP A 12 -26.73 -13.79 -26.66
N TYR A 13 -26.15 -14.70 -25.87
CA TYR A 13 -24.73 -14.63 -25.48
C TYR A 13 -23.79 -14.91 -26.66
N ILE A 14 -24.12 -15.87 -27.52
CA ILE A 14 -23.32 -16.21 -28.71
C ILE A 14 -23.34 -15.06 -29.72
N SER A 15 -24.50 -14.45 -29.98
CA SER A 15 -24.62 -13.28 -30.86
C SER A 15 -23.83 -12.09 -30.30
N SER A 16 -23.97 -11.79 -29.01
CA SER A 16 -23.21 -10.73 -28.33
C SER A 16 -21.70 -10.94 -28.43
N GLY A 17 -21.22 -12.19 -28.30
CA GLY A 17 -19.82 -12.53 -28.50
C GLY A 17 -19.34 -12.29 -29.94
N ARG A 18 -20.16 -12.64 -30.93
CA ARG A 18 -19.87 -12.38 -32.36
C ARG A 18 -19.80 -10.88 -32.65
N ASP A 19 -20.70 -10.10 -32.09
CA ASP A 19 -20.74 -8.64 -32.28
C ASP A 19 -19.52 -7.97 -31.61
N THR A 20 -19.13 -8.47 -30.43
CA THR A 20 -17.89 -8.03 -29.76
C THR A 20 -16.66 -8.30 -30.63
N LEU A 21 -16.62 -9.47 -31.29
CA LEU A 21 -15.52 -9.82 -32.20
C LEU A 21 -15.48 -8.92 -33.44
N GLN A 22 -16.64 -8.57 -33.99
CA GLN A 22 -16.74 -7.63 -35.09
C GLN A 22 -16.27 -6.23 -34.67
N LEU A 23 -16.62 -5.79 -33.46
CA LEU A 23 -16.18 -4.50 -32.91
C LEU A 23 -14.66 -4.41 -32.78
N ILE A 24 -14.02 -5.47 -32.27
CA ILE A 24 -12.55 -5.56 -32.17
C ILE A 24 -11.91 -5.46 -33.57
N ARG A 25 -12.52 -6.08 -34.57
CA ARG A 25 -12.03 -6.05 -35.96
C ARG A 25 -12.20 -4.69 -36.62
N GLN A 26 -13.29 -3.99 -36.32
CA GLN A 26 -13.57 -2.65 -36.86
C GLN A 26 -12.65 -1.60 -36.25
N ASN A 27 -12.36 -1.67 -34.95
CA ASN A 27 -11.55 -0.70 -34.23
C ASN A 27 -10.50 -1.38 -33.32
N PRO A 28 -9.37 -1.88 -33.87
CA PRO A 28 -8.42 -2.67 -33.10
C PRO A 28 -7.71 -1.85 -32.01
N VAL A 29 -7.38 -0.58 -32.27
CA VAL A 29 -6.65 0.26 -31.32
C VAL A 29 -7.40 0.47 -30.00
N PRO A 30 -8.63 1.03 -29.97
CA PRO A 30 -9.34 1.23 -28.70
C PRO A 30 -9.69 -0.10 -28.01
N SER A 31 -10.01 -1.16 -28.76
CA SER A 31 -10.29 -2.47 -28.17
C SER A 31 -9.07 -3.11 -27.50
N THR A 32 -7.88 -2.98 -28.11
CA THR A 32 -6.62 -3.45 -27.48
C THR A 32 -6.30 -2.68 -26.20
N LEU A 33 -6.56 -1.36 -26.18
CA LEU A 33 -6.38 -0.56 -24.95
C LEU A 33 -7.31 -1.04 -23.83
N TRP A 34 -8.62 -1.17 -24.09
CA TRP A 34 -9.57 -1.65 -23.07
C TRP A 34 -9.28 -3.08 -22.59
N THR A 35 -8.97 -4.00 -23.50
CA THR A 35 -8.63 -5.38 -23.14
C THR A 35 -7.35 -5.45 -22.31
N SER A 36 -6.33 -4.68 -22.67
CA SER A 36 -5.10 -4.58 -21.88
C SER A 36 -5.36 -4.00 -20.48
N ALA A 37 -6.23 -3.00 -20.36
CA ALA A 37 -6.62 -2.42 -19.07
C ALA A 37 -7.36 -3.45 -18.19
N VAL A 38 -8.31 -4.21 -18.74
CA VAL A 38 -9.02 -5.27 -18.01
C VAL A 38 -8.07 -6.38 -17.57
N LEU A 39 -7.16 -6.80 -18.45
CA LEU A 39 -6.15 -7.81 -18.11
C LEU A 39 -5.20 -7.31 -17.02
N ALA A 40 -4.73 -6.07 -17.10
CA ALA A 40 -3.89 -5.46 -16.08
C ALA A 40 -4.64 -5.38 -14.74
N LEU A 41 -5.91 -4.97 -14.76
CA LEU A 41 -6.76 -4.91 -13.56
C LEU A 41 -6.94 -6.30 -12.94
N SER A 42 -7.21 -7.31 -13.77
CA SER A 42 -7.34 -8.71 -13.34
C SER A 42 -6.03 -9.26 -12.77
N TYR A 43 -4.88 -8.87 -13.33
CA TYR A 43 -3.58 -9.26 -12.81
C TYR A 43 -3.32 -8.61 -11.44
N ILE A 44 -3.63 -7.31 -11.31
CA ILE A 44 -3.49 -6.55 -10.07
C ILE A 44 -4.38 -7.14 -8.95
N THR A 45 -5.65 -7.45 -9.25
CA THR A 45 -6.54 -8.06 -8.25
C THR A 45 -6.06 -9.43 -7.82
N SER A 46 -5.51 -10.22 -8.74
CA SER A 46 -4.98 -11.56 -8.45
C SER A 46 -3.68 -11.51 -7.65
N THR A 47 -2.87 -10.46 -7.82
CA THR A 47 -1.61 -10.24 -7.09
C THR A 47 -1.79 -9.40 -5.83
N CYS A 48 -3.02 -9.10 -5.41
CA CYS A 48 -3.28 -8.25 -4.25
C CYS A 48 -2.73 -8.89 -2.95
N PRO A 49 -1.85 -8.19 -2.19
CA PRO A 49 -1.22 -8.76 -1.01
C PRO A 49 -2.21 -8.92 0.16
N ASN A 50 -2.02 -10.00 0.93
CA ASN A 50 -2.82 -10.31 2.12
C ASN A 50 -2.14 -9.77 3.40
N LYS A 51 -2.91 -9.64 4.47
CA LYS A 51 -2.45 -9.35 5.84
C LYS A 51 -1.31 -10.26 6.29
N GLN A 52 -1.35 -11.55 5.98
CA GLN A 52 -0.27 -12.49 6.36
C GLN A 52 1.05 -12.12 5.68
N ASN A 53 1.02 -11.87 4.36
CA ASN A 53 2.18 -11.45 3.59
C ASN A 53 2.82 -10.17 4.16
N TYR A 54 2.02 -9.24 4.69
CA TYR A 54 2.57 -8.08 5.40
C TYR A 54 3.34 -8.45 6.67
N TYR A 55 2.80 -9.37 7.47
CA TYR A 55 3.49 -9.78 8.69
C TYR A 55 4.77 -10.54 8.39
N ASP A 56 4.74 -11.40 7.38
CA ASP A 56 5.93 -12.11 6.90
C ASP A 56 6.99 -11.09 6.46
N SER A 57 6.62 -10.10 5.64
CA SER A 57 7.50 -9.02 5.18
C SER A 57 8.01 -8.15 6.34
N LEU A 58 7.17 -7.83 7.33
CA LEU A 58 7.58 -7.05 8.51
C LEU A 58 8.62 -7.81 9.36
N VAL A 59 8.42 -9.12 9.55
CA VAL A 59 9.34 -9.95 10.33
C VAL A 59 10.65 -10.14 9.58
N GLU A 60 10.61 -10.40 8.27
CA GLU A 60 11.79 -10.51 7.40
C GLU A 60 12.60 -9.21 7.42
N SER A 61 11.96 -8.06 7.19
CA SER A 61 12.62 -6.76 7.27
C SER A 61 13.19 -6.45 8.66
N ALA A 62 12.57 -6.94 9.74
CA ALA A 62 13.13 -6.80 11.09
C ALA A 62 14.37 -7.68 11.31
N ILE A 63 14.41 -8.88 10.74
CA ILE A 63 15.57 -9.77 10.77
C ILE A 63 16.72 -9.12 10.02
N ASP A 64 16.49 -8.66 8.79
CA ASP A 64 17.49 -7.98 7.96
C ASP A 64 18.07 -6.77 8.71
N LEU A 65 17.20 -5.95 9.29
CA LEU A 65 17.59 -4.79 10.07
C LEU A 65 18.41 -5.15 11.32
N TRP A 66 18.15 -6.29 11.96
CA TRP A 66 18.87 -6.75 13.16
C TRP A 66 20.19 -7.45 12.84
N GLU A 67 20.38 -7.94 11.62
CA GLU A 67 21.67 -8.46 11.15
C GLU A 67 22.71 -7.33 11.05
N VAL A 68 22.26 -6.12 10.76
CA VAL A 68 23.11 -4.94 10.60
C VAL A 68 23.41 -4.27 11.96
N PRO A 69 24.69 -4.02 12.29
CA PRO A 69 25.08 -3.27 13.49
C PRO A 69 24.53 -1.84 13.54
N ASP A 70 24.24 -1.34 14.74
CA ASP A 70 23.66 -0.01 14.96
C ASP A 70 24.48 1.16 14.37
N LEU A 71 25.79 0.99 14.21
CA LEU A 71 26.71 2.03 13.72
C LEU A 71 26.54 2.35 12.23
N ILE A 72 26.23 1.33 11.42
CA ILE A 72 26.15 1.42 9.96
C ILE A 72 24.71 1.42 9.44
N ARG A 73 23.73 1.28 10.34
CA ARG A 73 22.32 1.14 10.01
C ARG A 73 21.62 2.49 9.88
N ASN A 74 20.68 2.58 8.95
CA ASN A 74 19.83 3.76 8.80
C ASN A 74 18.88 3.93 10.01
N SER A 75 19.03 5.06 10.72
CA SER A 75 18.20 5.39 11.89
C SER A 75 16.71 5.58 11.55
N GLY A 76 16.42 6.04 10.34
CA GLY A 76 15.05 6.20 9.81
C GLY A 76 14.35 4.87 9.59
N SER A 77 15.02 3.94 8.88
CA SER A 77 14.52 2.58 8.66
C SER A 77 14.30 1.84 9.98
N ALA A 78 15.27 1.96 10.90
CA ALA A 78 15.16 1.35 12.22
C ALA A 78 13.98 1.91 13.03
N SER A 79 13.78 3.23 13.01
CA SER A 79 12.64 3.88 13.67
C SER A 79 11.30 3.45 13.08
N TYR A 80 11.22 3.31 11.75
CA TYR A 80 10.01 2.86 11.06
C TYR A 80 9.66 1.41 11.43
N ILE A 81 10.60 0.48 11.32
CA ILE A 81 10.39 -0.94 11.67
C ILE A 81 10.04 -1.09 13.16
N HIS A 82 10.74 -0.37 14.03
CA HIS A 82 10.44 -0.38 15.46
C HIS A 82 9.02 0.14 15.75
N LYS A 83 8.59 1.21 15.06
CA LYS A 83 7.21 1.71 15.13
C LYS A 83 6.22 0.63 14.68
N CYS A 84 6.44 -0.02 13.54
CA CYS A 84 5.57 -1.08 13.03
C CYS A 84 5.50 -2.28 13.98
N LEU A 85 6.62 -2.76 14.52
CA LEU A 85 6.68 -3.83 15.54
C LEU A 85 5.94 -3.45 16.82
N LYS A 86 6.09 -2.20 17.29
CA LYS A 86 5.37 -1.70 18.46
C LYS A 86 3.86 -1.69 18.24
N LEU A 87 3.40 -1.39 17.02
CA LEU A 87 1.98 -1.43 16.66
C LEU A 87 1.48 -2.87 16.48
N PHE A 88 2.33 -3.75 15.97
CA PHE A 88 2.07 -5.17 15.85
C PHE A 88 1.88 -5.82 17.23
N SER A 89 2.79 -5.57 18.16
CA SER A 89 2.71 -6.04 19.55
C SER A 89 1.46 -5.55 20.28
N LYS A 90 0.91 -4.38 19.88
CA LYS A 90 -0.33 -3.83 20.43
C LYS A 90 -1.60 -4.32 19.71
N GLU A 91 -1.47 -5.17 18.68
CA GLU A 91 -2.56 -5.61 17.80
C GLU A 91 -3.36 -4.46 17.16
N GLN A 92 -2.72 -3.30 17.00
CA GLN A 92 -3.34 -2.07 16.49
C GLN A 92 -3.28 -1.95 14.96
N ILE A 93 -2.80 -2.98 14.27
CA ILE A 93 -2.70 -3.01 12.81
C ILE A 93 -4.01 -3.54 12.22
N ARG A 94 -4.57 -2.82 11.26
CA ARG A 94 -5.76 -3.24 10.51
C ARG A 94 -5.46 -3.29 9.03
N TYR A 95 -6.03 -4.31 8.40
CA TYR A 95 -5.91 -4.59 6.97
C TYR A 95 -7.26 -4.33 6.30
N ASN A 96 -7.23 -3.62 5.19
CA ASN A 96 -8.39 -3.43 4.35
C ASN A 96 -8.03 -3.70 2.89
N ASN A 97 -8.78 -4.59 2.24
CA ASN A 97 -8.64 -4.89 0.82
C ASN A 97 -9.68 -4.08 0.05
N LEU A 98 -9.23 -3.24 -0.87
CA LEU A 98 -10.07 -2.40 -1.72
C LEU A 98 -10.21 -2.99 -3.15
N GLY A 99 -9.83 -4.26 -3.32
CA GLY A 99 -9.88 -5.01 -4.58
C GLY A 99 -8.57 -4.90 -5.35
N LEU A 100 -8.19 -3.69 -5.74
CA LEU A 100 -6.97 -3.44 -6.55
C LEU A 100 -5.72 -3.25 -5.69
N PHE A 101 -5.91 -2.69 -4.51
CA PHE A 101 -4.84 -2.40 -3.57
C PHE A 101 -5.32 -2.70 -2.16
N ALA A 102 -4.35 -2.96 -1.30
CA ALA A 102 -4.56 -3.16 0.13
C ALA A 102 -3.99 -1.97 0.89
N ILE A 103 -4.64 -1.61 1.99
CA ILE A 103 -4.14 -0.57 2.90
C ILE A 103 -3.97 -1.17 4.28
N ILE A 104 -2.83 -0.86 4.88
CA ILE A 104 -2.57 -1.13 6.29
C ILE A 104 -2.50 0.19 7.05
N TRP A 105 -3.25 0.23 8.14
CA TRP A 105 -3.40 1.44 8.93
C TRP A 105 -3.47 1.11 10.42
N GLN A 106 -3.14 2.11 11.24
CA GLN A 106 -3.18 2.02 12.68
C GLN A 106 -4.56 2.38 13.24
N ILE A 107 -5.05 1.55 14.14
CA ILE A 107 -6.25 1.79 14.94
C ILE A 107 -6.13 3.04 15.80
N CYS A 108 -7.14 3.91 15.73
CA CYS A 108 -7.33 5.00 16.68
C CYS A 108 -8.18 4.56 17.87
N LYS A 109 -8.10 5.33 18.97
CA LYS A 109 -8.81 5.07 20.24
C LYS A 109 -10.34 4.95 20.07
N TYR A 110 -10.90 5.46 18.98
CA TYR A 110 -12.35 5.51 18.68
C TYR A 110 -12.86 4.35 17.81
N THR A 111 -12.07 3.28 17.63
CA THR A 111 -12.40 2.18 16.70
C THR A 111 -13.49 1.23 17.22
N TYR A 112 -13.94 1.35 18.47
CA TYR A 112 -15.11 0.64 18.98
C TYR A 112 -16.34 1.56 18.97
N PRO A 113 -17.19 1.55 17.92
CA PRO A 113 -18.54 2.08 18.05
C PRO A 113 -19.36 1.16 18.96
N ALA A 114 -20.41 1.69 19.60
CA ALA A 114 -21.47 0.89 20.22
C ALA A 114 -22.20 -0.07 19.24
N ASN A 115 -21.92 0.02 17.92
CA ASN A 115 -22.72 -0.57 16.85
C ASN A 115 -21.98 -1.57 15.93
N GLY A 116 -20.85 -2.18 16.35
CA GLY A 116 -20.20 -3.31 15.65
C GLY A 116 -20.02 -3.18 14.13
N GLY A 117 -18.93 -2.55 13.66
CA GLY A 117 -18.63 -2.38 12.22
C GLY A 117 -17.39 -3.15 11.75
N GLY A 118 -17.39 -3.63 10.50
CA GLY A 118 -16.26 -4.34 9.88
C GLY A 118 -15.11 -3.45 9.38
N ASN A 119 -14.05 -4.05 8.83
CA ASN A 119 -12.78 -3.39 8.47
C ASN A 119 -12.93 -2.11 7.61
N PHE A 120 -13.83 -2.12 6.62
CA PHE A 120 -14.07 -0.95 5.76
C PHE A 120 -14.76 0.20 6.50
N THR A 121 -15.72 -0.10 7.37
CA THR A 121 -16.37 0.94 8.19
C THR A 121 -15.39 1.58 9.16
N GLY A 122 -14.41 0.82 9.67
CA GLY A 122 -13.31 1.34 10.47
C GLY A 122 -12.45 2.34 9.68
N LEU A 123 -12.09 1.99 8.45
CA LEU A 123 -11.32 2.88 7.56
C LEU A 123 -12.10 4.15 7.19
N LEU A 124 -13.38 4.05 6.84
CA LEU A 124 -14.19 5.24 6.56
C LEU A 124 -14.30 6.15 7.79
N ARG A 125 -14.50 5.57 8.98
CA ARG A 125 -14.57 6.36 10.21
C ARG A 125 -13.25 7.07 10.52
N LEU A 126 -12.11 6.47 10.20
CA LEU A 126 -10.81 7.13 10.31
C LEU A 126 -10.80 8.45 9.53
N PHE A 127 -11.24 8.43 8.27
CA PHE A 127 -11.28 9.63 7.42
C PHE A 127 -12.37 10.63 7.81
N LEU A 128 -13.44 10.18 8.47
CA LEU A 128 -14.59 11.01 8.82
C LEU A 128 -14.48 11.66 10.21
N PHE A 129 -13.88 10.97 11.20
CA PHE A 129 -13.98 11.37 12.61
C PHE A 129 -12.64 11.54 13.36
N ASP A 130 -11.48 11.17 12.78
CA ASP A 130 -10.22 11.23 13.54
C ASP A 130 -9.77 12.66 13.86
N ARG A 131 -10.07 13.63 12.98
CA ARG A 131 -9.71 15.05 13.15
C ARG A 131 -10.86 16.00 12.78
N PRO A 132 -11.80 16.26 13.71
CA PRO A 132 -12.95 17.12 13.43
C PRO A 132 -12.61 18.61 13.35
N GLN A 133 -11.43 19.02 13.84
CA GLN A 133 -11.00 20.42 13.83
C GLN A 133 -10.35 20.85 12.49
N GLU A 134 -9.95 19.88 11.65
CA GLU A 134 -9.31 20.14 10.36
C GLU A 134 -10.33 20.01 9.23
N ASN A 135 -10.21 20.86 8.20
CA ASN A 135 -11.15 20.90 7.07
C ASN A 135 -10.49 20.44 5.76
N GLY A 136 -11.28 19.89 4.84
CA GLY A 136 -10.88 19.67 3.45
C GLY A 136 -9.75 18.65 3.23
N LEU A 137 -8.80 19.00 2.35
CA LEU A 137 -7.70 18.12 1.88
C LEU A 137 -6.55 18.02 2.89
N GLU A 138 -6.28 19.06 3.67
CA GLU A 138 -5.24 19.05 4.70
C GLU A 138 -5.48 17.94 5.73
N ARG A 139 -6.76 17.76 6.12
CA ARG A 139 -7.19 16.66 6.97
C ARG A 139 -6.82 15.30 6.37
N ILE A 140 -7.08 15.11 5.08
CA ILE A 140 -6.80 13.83 4.40
C ILE A 140 -5.29 13.59 4.37
N GLN A 141 -4.49 14.61 4.06
CA GLN A 141 -3.03 14.49 4.03
C GLN A 141 -2.45 14.11 5.40
N ASN A 142 -2.88 14.80 6.46
CA ASN A 142 -2.41 14.51 7.82
C ASN A 142 -2.82 13.10 8.28
N ILE A 143 -4.05 12.67 7.98
CA ILE A 143 -4.50 11.31 8.28
C ILE A 143 -3.66 10.28 7.52
N VAL A 144 -3.39 10.52 6.23
CA VAL A 144 -2.56 9.63 5.42
C VAL A 144 -1.15 9.52 6.00
N GLN A 145 -0.54 10.63 6.40
CA GLN A 145 0.81 10.64 6.96
C GLN A 145 0.90 9.99 8.35
N ASP A 146 -0.09 10.21 9.21
CA ASP A 146 -0.01 9.76 10.61
C ASP A 146 -0.61 8.38 10.87
N ARG A 147 -1.58 7.95 10.05
CA ARG A 147 -2.37 6.73 10.32
C ARG A 147 -2.13 5.61 9.33
N ILE A 148 -1.80 5.92 8.08
CA ILE A 148 -1.48 4.88 7.10
C ILE A 148 -0.05 4.41 7.36
N LEU A 149 0.08 3.09 7.55
CA LEU A 149 1.37 2.46 7.79
C LEU A 149 1.99 1.97 6.49
N ASP A 150 1.16 1.42 5.60
CA ASP A 150 1.61 0.89 4.32
C ASP A 150 0.50 0.78 3.27
N PHE A 151 0.94 0.75 2.01
CA PHE A 151 0.13 0.57 0.82
C PHE A 151 0.61 -0.67 0.06
N GLY A 152 -0.29 -1.63 -0.12
CA GLY A 152 -0.04 -2.89 -0.81
C GLY A 152 -0.57 -2.84 -2.25
N PHE A 153 0.31 -3.03 -3.22
CA PHE A 153 -0.06 -3.03 -4.64
C PHE A 153 0.91 -3.90 -5.45
N MET A 154 0.38 -4.66 -6.43
CA MET A 154 1.14 -5.61 -7.26
C MET A 154 1.98 -6.62 -6.43
N GLY A 155 1.41 -7.16 -5.35
CA GLY A 155 2.07 -8.17 -4.52
C GLY A 155 3.17 -7.65 -3.60
N LYS A 156 3.40 -6.33 -3.52
CA LYS A 156 4.43 -5.71 -2.69
C LYS A 156 3.85 -4.65 -1.76
N TRP A 157 4.47 -4.51 -0.58
CA TRP A 157 4.22 -3.42 0.35
C TRP A 157 5.21 -2.28 0.09
N TRP A 158 4.67 -1.14 -0.36
CA TRP A 158 5.47 -0.07 -0.96
C TRP A 158 6.25 0.73 0.08
N PHE A 159 5.64 1.06 1.23
CA PHE A 159 6.35 1.81 2.26
C PHE A 159 7.38 0.95 2.96
N MET A 160 7.04 -0.30 3.32
CA MET A 160 8.01 -1.25 3.87
C MET A 160 9.24 -1.35 2.99
N SER A 161 9.05 -1.59 1.69
CA SER A 161 10.18 -1.65 0.76
C SER A 161 10.95 -0.35 0.70
N HIS A 162 10.27 0.79 0.56
CA HIS A 162 10.96 2.07 0.42
C HIS A 162 11.85 2.38 1.63
N TYR A 163 11.37 2.12 2.84
CA TYR A 163 12.18 2.29 4.06
C TYR A 163 13.29 1.24 4.18
N MET A 164 13.12 0.06 3.58
CA MET A 164 14.11 -1.02 3.61
C MET A 164 15.05 -1.03 2.39
N ASP A 165 14.88 -0.17 1.39
CA ASP A 165 15.74 -0.15 0.19
C ASP A 165 17.18 0.32 0.52
N SER A 166 17.38 1.07 1.62
CA SER A 166 18.70 1.61 2.05
C SER A 166 18.83 1.58 3.57
N TYR A 167 18.52 0.42 4.16
CA TYR A 167 18.55 0.21 5.61
C TYR A 167 19.98 0.02 6.16
N ASP A 168 20.91 -0.40 5.31
CA ASP A 168 22.34 -0.67 5.57
C ASP A 168 23.25 0.54 5.30
N ILE A 169 22.66 1.69 4.94
CA ILE A 169 23.35 2.94 4.63
C ILE A 169 22.99 3.94 5.74
N ASN A 170 23.94 4.24 6.63
CA ASN A 170 23.74 5.24 7.68
C ASN A 170 24.01 6.67 7.15
N PRO A 171 22.99 7.51 6.90
CA PRO A 171 23.19 8.84 6.34
C PRO A 171 24.13 9.73 7.17
N ASP A 172 24.20 9.49 8.48
CA ASP A 172 25.04 10.25 9.41
C ASP A 172 26.55 10.04 9.14
N GLU A 173 26.95 8.97 8.45
CA GLU A 173 28.35 8.72 8.07
C GLU A 173 28.89 9.72 7.05
N TRP A 174 28.02 10.23 6.18
CA TRP A 174 28.39 11.14 5.08
C TRP A 174 28.09 12.60 5.38
N GLU A 175 27.50 12.90 6.54
CA GLU A 175 27.49 14.26 7.05
C GLU A 175 28.93 14.64 7.42
N THR A 176 29.64 15.31 6.50
CA THR A 176 30.94 15.88 6.81
C THR A 176 30.76 16.77 8.04
N PRO A 177 31.42 16.48 9.17
CA PRO A 177 31.30 17.35 10.31
C PRO A 177 31.79 18.72 9.88
N LYS A 178 31.04 19.79 10.19
CA LYS A 178 31.42 21.18 9.91
C LYS A 178 32.84 21.54 10.39
N ILE A 179 33.39 20.71 11.29
CA ILE A 179 34.77 20.72 11.77
C ILE A 179 35.77 20.41 10.65
N PHE A 180 35.53 19.38 9.82
CA PHE A 180 36.43 19.03 8.72
C PHE A 180 36.45 20.12 7.65
N GLU A 181 35.31 20.73 7.34
CA GLU A 181 35.22 21.89 6.44
C GLU A 181 35.98 23.11 7.00
N LYS A 182 35.94 23.32 8.33
CA LYS A 182 36.72 24.38 8.99
C LYS A 182 38.23 24.08 8.98
N LEU A 183 38.63 22.82 9.10
CA LEU A 183 40.03 22.41 9.10
C LEU A 183 40.64 22.51 7.69
N THR A 184 39.93 22.04 6.66
CA THR A 184 40.39 22.17 5.26
C THR A 184 40.45 23.61 4.80
N ARG A 185 39.52 24.47 5.24
CA ARG A 185 39.55 25.92 4.96
C ARG A 185 40.72 26.64 5.65
N LYS A 186 41.17 26.16 6.82
CA LYS A 186 42.27 26.76 7.58
C LYS A 186 43.65 26.36 7.06
N GLU A 187 43.78 25.22 6.38
CA GLU A 187 45.02 24.78 5.73
C GLU A 187 45.24 25.39 4.34
N SER A 188 44.19 25.98 3.74
CA SER A 188 44.27 26.64 2.41
C SER A 188 44.60 28.14 2.47
N ASP A 189 44.65 28.75 3.67
CA ASP A 189 45.05 30.14 3.94
C ASP A 189 46.50 30.18 4.48
#